data_AF-A0A0L0TB91-F1
#
_entry.id   AF-A0A0L0TB91-F1
#
_cell.length_a   1.000
_cell.length_b   1.000
_cell.length_c   1.000
_cell.angle_alpha   90.00
_cell.angle_beta   90.00
_cell.angle_gamma   90.00
#
_symmetry.space_group_name_H-M   'P 1'
#
loop_
_entity.id
_entity.type
_entity.pdbx_description
1 polymer ?
#
loop_
_entity_poly.entity_id
_entity_poly.type
_entity_poly.pdbx_seq_one_letter_code
_entity_poly.pdbx_strand_id
1 'polypeptide(L)'
;MRKGVYELMAVICEVTDGTPHIISHVQTKPGEWVLFNDFRVRQVPDNHVFQFPNWKIPCVLQYHLVKPTNTAAPTPTSILPDLTTAHNLESNLVHILESPQVVNPGLCTPLTDPLTAADLSGSDRHLCPFAIDAEFVSLSEEEAEYTSDGLKTVTRPAHLALARVSLIRGGGPRAGTVAVDDYIEPRDAIVDYLTAYSGIHAADLDRHVSRHALVPLKAAYRKLRAMVDLAAELR
;
A
#
# COMPACT_ATOMS: atom_id res chain seq x y z
N MET A 1 6.49 15.54 42.74
CA MET A 1 6.74 15.08 41.35
C MET A 1 6.12 13.70 41.18
N ARG A 2 5.17 13.50 40.25
CA ARG A 2 4.67 12.16 39.92
C ARG A 2 5.73 11.47 39.06
N LYS A 3 6.28 10.34 39.52
CA LYS A 3 7.21 9.53 38.73
C LYS A 3 6.39 8.76 37.70
N GLY A 4 6.67 8.98 36.41
CA GLY A 4 6.12 8.15 35.34
C GLY A 4 6.91 6.85 35.23
N VAL A 5 6.21 5.72 35.14
CA VAL A 5 6.82 4.43 34.81
C VAL A 5 6.79 4.30 33.29
N TYR A 6 7.92 3.92 32.69
CA TYR A 6 8.01 3.70 31.25
C TYR A 6 8.30 2.23 30.97
N GLU A 7 7.59 1.66 30.01
CA GLU A 7 7.77 0.30 29.54
C GLU A 7 8.34 0.28 28.13
N LEU A 8 9.27 -0.63 27.87
CA LEU A 8 9.91 -0.78 26.56
C LEU A 8 8.97 -1.53 25.61
N MET A 9 8.68 -0.93 24.46
CA MET A 9 7.80 -1.47 23.43
C MET A 9 8.54 -2.03 22.22
N ALA A 10 9.68 -1.44 21.86
CA ALA A 10 10.44 -1.90 20.71
C ALA A 10 11.93 -1.66 20.86
N VAL A 11 12.71 -2.57 20.28
CA VAL A 11 14.17 -2.47 20.12
C VAL A 11 14.51 -2.79 18.68
N ILE A 12 14.97 -1.78 17.94
CA ILE A 12 15.47 -1.92 16.58
C ILE A 12 16.97 -2.05 16.67
N CYS A 13 17.52 -3.10 16.06
CA CYS A 13 18.94 -3.40 16.06
C CYS A 13 19.48 -3.49 14.64
N GLU A 14 20.71 -3.05 14.45
CA GLU A 14 21.54 -3.45 13.32
C GLU A 14 22.22 -4.78 13.66
N VAL A 15 22.13 -5.72 12.72
CA VAL A 15 22.86 -6.99 12.76
C VAL A 15 24.04 -6.87 11.83
N THR A 16 25.26 -7.07 12.34
CA THR A 16 26.51 -6.89 11.60
C THR A 16 27.23 -8.20 11.25
N ASP A 17 26.65 -9.35 11.62
CA ASP A 17 27.17 -10.66 11.21
C ASP A 17 26.75 -10.97 9.76
N GLY A 18 27.72 -11.02 8.86
CA GLY A 18 27.48 -11.15 7.42
C GLY A 18 27.09 -9.82 6.76
N THR A 19 26.08 -9.84 5.91
CA THR A 19 25.55 -8.62 5.27
C THR A 19 24.75 -7.81 6.30
N PRO A 20 25.12 -6.55 6.57
CA PRO A 20 24.41 -5.73 7.54
C PRO A 20 22.93 -5.56 7.18
N HIS A 21 22.06 -5.78 8.17
CA HIS A 21 20.61 -5.60 8.02
C HIS A 21 19.98 -5.18 9.34
N ILE A 22 18.72 -4.75 9.28
CA ILE A 22 17.99 -4.25 10.44
C ILE A 22 16.96 -5.29 10.89
N ILE A 23 16.90 -5.52 12.20
CA ILE A 23 15.86 -6.33 12.82
C ILE A 23 15.09 -5.50 13.83
N SER A 24 13.80 -5.82 13.99
CA SER A 24 12.93 -5.16 14.97
C SER A 24 12.38 -6.16 15.96
N HIS A 25 12.61 -5.94 17.25
CA HIS A 25 11.90 -6.62 18.33
C HIS A 25 10.76 -5.72 18.78
N VAL A 26 9.52 -6.20 18.72
CA VAL A 26 8.33 -5.43 19.11
C VAL A 26 7.52 -6.23 20.11
N GLN A 27 7.11 -5.57 21.18
CA GLN A 27 6.26 -6.15 22.20
C GLN A 27 4.80 -6.06 21.76
N THR A 28 4.14 -7.22 21.57
CA THR A 28 2.74 -7.30 21.13
C THR A 28 1.77 -7.30 22.29
N LYS A 29 2.19 -7.89 23.42
CA LYS A 29 1.50 -7.86 24.72
C LYS A 29 2.57 -7.77 25.81
N PRO A 30 2.23 -7.35 27.04
CA PRO A 30 3.20 -7.34 28.13
C PRO A 30 3.91 -8.70 28.27
N GLY A 31 5.23 -8.71 28.06
CA GLY A 31 6.07 -9.92 28.10
C GLY A 31 6.09 -10.79 26.84
N GLU A 32 5.31 -10.48 25.80
CA GLU A 32 5.32 -11.19 24.52
C GLU A 32 6.07 -10.37 23.46
N TRP A 33 7.22 -10.89 23.02
CA TRP A 33 8.06 -10.25 22.01
C TRP A 33 8.03 -10.98 20.67
N VAL A 34 7.99 -10.20 19.59
CA VAL A 34 8.07 -10.68 18.22
C VAL A 34 9.27 -10.03 17.54
N LEU A 35 10.10 -10.87 16.92
CA LEU A 35 11.17 -10.50 16.02
C LEU A 35 10.63 -10.39 14.60
N PHE A 36 10.90 -9.26 13.95
CA PHE A 36 10.74 -9.02 12.53
C PHE A 36 12.11 -8.91 11.89
N ASN A 37 12.38 -9.77 10.91
CA ASN A 37 13.53 -9.70 10.03
C ASN A 37 13.03 -9.89 8.59
N ASP A 38 12.85 -8.78 7.88
CA ASP A 38 12.14 -8.72 6.60
C ASP A 38 10.77 -9.43 6.68
N PHE A 39 10.58 -10.50 5.91
CA PHE A 39 9.37 -11.33 5.89
C PHE A 39 9.36 -12.43 6.96
N ARG A 40 10.46 -12.62 7.70
CA ARG A 40 10.54 -13.59 8.79
C ARG A 40 10.03 -12.99 10.08
N VAL A 41 8.90 -13.51 10.53
CA VAL A 41 8.25 -13.11 11.79
C VAL A 41 8.29 -14.26 12.78
N ARG A 42 8.77 -14.02 14.00
CA ARG A 42 8.88 -15.08 15.02
C ARG A 42 8.72 -14.53 16.43
N GLN A 43 7.93 -15.21 17.27
CA GLN A 43 7.92 -14.95 18.70
C GLN A 43 9.27 -15.34 19.34
N VAL A 44 9.81 -14.49 20.20
CA VAL A 44 11.11 -14.69 20.84
C VAL A 44 11.05 -14.42 22.34
N PRO A 45 11.88 -15.10 23.14
CA PRO A 45 11.98 -14.81 24.57
C PRO A 45 12.77 -13.51 24.83
N ASP A 46 12.60 -12.97 26.04
CA ASP A 46 13.23 -11.72 26.51
C ASP A 46 14.75 -11.69 26.29
N ASN A 47 15.44 -12.80 26.50
CA ASN A 47 16.89 -12.87 26.32
C ASN A 47 17.32 -12.51 24.89
N HIS A 48 16.55 -12.89 23.86
CA HIS A 48 16.82 -12.51 22.48
C HIS A 48 16.67 -11.01 22.24
N VAL A 49 15.85 -10.32 23.04
CA VAL A 49 15.60 -8.88 22.93
C VAL A 49 16.69 -8.10 23.65
N PHE A 50 16.99 -8.46 24.90
CA PHE A 50 17.83 -7.70 25.82
C PHE A 50 19.30 -8.09 25.82
N GLN A 51 19.69 -9.14 25.10
CA GLN A 51 21.10 -9.47 24.88
C GLN A 51 21.63 -8.78 23.61
N PHE A 52 22.80 -8.17 23.76
CA PHE A 52 23.50 -7.43 22.71
C PHE A 52 24.93 -7.99 22.56
N PRO A 53 25.08 -9.16 21.93
CA PRO A 53 26.39 -9.65 21.50
C PRO A 53 27.01 -8.66 20.48
N ASN A 54 28.30 -8.81 20.21
CA ASN A 54 29.05 -7.88 19.36
C ASN A 54 28.47 -7.69 17.94
N TRP A 55 27.67 -8.64 17.46
CA TRP A 55 27.01 -8.60 16.16
C TRP A 55 25.64 -7.92 16.17
N LYS A 56 25.07 -7.59 17.34
CA LYS A 56 23.72 -7.01 17.49
C LYS A 56 23.79 -5.67 18.20
N ILE A 57 23.70 -4.60 17.44
CA ILE A 57 23.86 -3.24 17.93
C ILE A 57 22.48 -2.59 18.06
N PRO A 58 22.01 -2.20 19.26
CA PRO A 58 20.75 -1.49 19.42
C PRO A 58 20.86 -0.07 18.86
N CYS A 59 19.96 0.30 17.95
CA CYS A 59 19.97 1.58 17.26
C CYS A 59 18.82 2.49 17.69
N VAL A 60 17.62 1.93 17.88
CA VAL A 60 16.42 2.68 18.28
C VAL A 60 15.69 1.93 19.38
N LEU A 61 15.34 2.65 20.45
CA LEU A 61 14.59 2.15 21.59
C LEU A 61 13.29 2.95 21.71
N GLN A 62 12.16 2.26 21.74
CA GLN A 62 10.86 2.88 21.91
C GLN A 62 10.27 2.50 23.27
N TYR A 63 9.95 3.52 24.07
CA TYR A 63 9.27 3.37 25.35
C TYR A 63 7.89 4.03 25.30
N HIS A 64 6.95 3.50 26.06
CA HIS A 64 5.66 4.15 26.32
C HIS A 64 5.50 4.47 27.81
N LEU A 65 4.79 5.55 28.11
CA LEU A 65 4.45 5.93 29.49
C LEU A 65 3.29 5.06 30.00
N VAL A 66 3.55 4.28 31.05
CA VAL A 66 2.53 3.50 31.75
C VAL A 66 1.66 4.45 32.56
N LYS A 67 0.39 4.59 32.16
CA LYS A 67 -0.58 5.34 32.94
C LYS A 67 -1.01 4.51 34.16
N PRO A 68 -1.16 5.11 35.35
CA PRO A 68 -1.70 4.40 36.51
C PRO A 68 -3.07 3.80 36.17
N THR A 69 -3.28 2.53 36.54
CA THR A 69 -4.41 1.65 36.21
C THR A 69 -5.81 2.10 36.66
N ASN A 70 -5.98 3.36 37.06
CA ASN A 70 -7.27 3.93 37.48
C ASN A 70 -8.04 4.60 36.32
N THR A 71 -7.71 4.27 35.08
CA THR A 71 -8.50 4.69 33.92
C THR A 71 -8.52 3.52 32.95
N ALA A 72 -9.71 3.21 32.45
CA ALA A 72 -10.04 2.06 31.62
C ALA A 72 -8.92 1.69 30.61
N ALA A 73 -8.77 0.39 30.37
CA ALA A 73 -7.80 -0.19 29.45
C ALA A 73 -7.60 0.68 28.21
N PRO A 74 -6.35 0.99 27.81
CA PRO A 74 -6.13 1.65 26.53
C PRO A 74 -6.68 0.72 25.45
N THR A 75 -7.79 1.13 24.84
CA THR A 75 -8.22 0.59 23.56
C THR A 75 -7.02 0.66 22.61
N PRO A 76 -6.73 -0.40 21.83
CA PRO A 76 -5.66 -0.36 20.85
C PRO A 76 -5.93 0.86 19.96
N THR A 77 -5.14 1.91 20.16
CA THR A 77 -5.27 3.13 19.38
C THR A 77 -4.62 2.80 18.06
N SER A 78 -5.40 2.24 17.14
CA SER A 78 -5.00 2.15 15.74
C SER A 78 -4.59 3.56 15.32
N ILE A 79 -3.29 3.76 15.07
CA ILE A 79 -2.73 5.05 14.62
C ILE A 79 -3.11 5.30 13.15
N LEU A 80 -3.65 4.30 12.48
CA LEU A 80 -4.35 4.50 11.23
C LEU A 80 -5.68 5.19 11.56
N PRO A 81 -6.09 6.27 10.85
CA PRO A 81 -7.49 6.64 10.87
C PRO A 81 -8.26 5.35 10.60
N ASP A 82 -9.20 5.03 11.47
CA ASP A 82 -10.01 3.81 11.43
C ASP A 82 -10.94 3.87 10.22
N LEU A 83 -10.34 3.77 9.03
CA LEU A 83 -10.95 3.46 7.75
C LEU A 83 -11.33 1.96 7.72
N THR A 84 -10.94 1.21 8.75
CA THR A 84 -11.18 -0.23 8.92
C THR A 84 -12.54 -0.56 9.55
N THR A 85 -13.24 0.42 10.11
CA THR A 85 -14.65 0.24 10.45
C THR A 85 -15.50 0.64 9.24
N ALA A 86 -16.22 -0.32 8.66
CA ALA A 86 -17.26 -0.19 7.62
C ALA A 86 -17.92 1.19 7.55
N HIS A 87 -18.41 1.64 8.71
CA HIS A 87 -19.18 2.87 8.89
C HIS A 87 -18.41 4.14 8.53
N ASN A 88 -17.12 4.22 8.87
CA ASN A 88 -16.27 5.35 8.52
C ASN A 88 -15.87 5.31 7.04
N LEU A 89 -15.70 4.11 6.48
CA LEU A 89 -15.40 3.94 5.08
C LEU A 89 -16.59 4.36 4.21
N GLU A 90 -17.79 3.85 4.49
CA GLU A 90 -19.03 4.17 3.79
C GLU A 90 -19.34 5.67 3.80
N SER A 91 -19.13 6.33 4.94
CA SER A 91 -19.32 7.79 5.09
C SER A 91 -18.32 8.62 4.25
N ASN A 92 -17.15 8.06 3.92
CA ASN A 92 -16.10 8.74 3.17
C ASN A 92 -16.01 8.30 1.70
N LEU A 93 -16.88 7.39 1.23
CA LEU A 93 -16.77 6.83 -0.12
C LEU A 93 -16.84 7.89 -1.21
N VAL A 94 -17.72 8.87 -1.09
CA VAL A 94 -17.84 9.96 -2.07
C VAL A 94 -16.50 10.69 -2.20
N HIS A 95 -15.89 11.09 -1.08
CA HIS A 95 -14.59 11.77 -1.08
C HIS A 95 -13.46 10.87 -1.61
N ILE A 96 -13.51 9.56 -1.35
CA ILE A 96 -12.51 8.61 -1.88
C ILE A 96 -12.64 8.51 -3.42
N LEU A 97 -13.86 8.37 -3.93
CA LEU A 97 -14.15 8.16 -5.35
C LEU A 97 -13.97 9.46 -6.17
N GLU A 98 -14.32 10.61 -5.61
CA GLU A 98 -14.21 11.93 -6.25
C GLU A 98 -12.83 12.60 -5.98
N SER A 99 -11.80 11.80 -5.74
CA SER A 99 -10.43 12.31 -5.53
C SER A 99 -9.98 13.22 -6.69
N PRO A 100 -9.18 14.27 -6.42
CA PRO A 100 -8.74 15.21 -7.45
C PRO A 100 -8.05 14.51 -8.62
N GLN A 101 -8.43 14.89 -9.84
CA GLN A 101 -7.85 14.41 -11.09
C GLN A 101 -7.35 15.61 -11.90
N VAL A 102 -6.24 15.42 -12.62
CA VAL A 102 -5.78 16.36 -13.63
C VAL A 102 -6.44 15.98 -14.95
N VAL A 103 -7.26 16.89 -15.47
CA VAL A 103 -8.04 16.69 -16.69
C VAL A 103 -7.78 17.87 -17.61
N ASN A 104 -7.40 17.59 -18.86
CA ASN A 104 -7.26 18.63 -19.88
C ASN A 104 -8.64 18.93 -20.50
N PRO A 105 -9.23 20.12 -20.26
CA PRO A 105 -10.56 20.45 -20.76
C PRO A 105 -10.60 20.38 -22.29
N GLY A 106 -11.58 19.65 -22.83
CA GLY A 106 -11.75 19.49 -24.28
C GLY A 106 -10.87 18.41 -24.93
N LEU A 107 -9.91 17.82 -24.21
CA LEU A 107 -9.13 16.67 -24.67
C LEU A 107 -9.57 15.36 -24.00
N CYS A 108 -9.98 15.42 -22.73
CA CYS A 108 -10.43 14.26 -21.99
C CYS A 108 -11.93 14.06 -22.11
N THR A 109 -12.34 12.87 -22.52
CA THR A 109 -13.74 12.42 -22.47
C THR A 109 -14.02 11.73 -21.14
N PRO A 110 -14.96 12.21 -20.32
CA PRO A 110 -15.29 11.56 -19.06
C PRO A 110 -15.94 10.19 -19.32
N LEU A 111 -15.81 9.30 -18.34
CA LEU A 111 -16.53 8.02 -18.36
C LEU A 111 -18.04 8.26 -18.37
N THR A 112 -18.75 7.49 -19.18
CA THR A 112 -20.22 7.56 -19.26
C THR A 112 -20.90 7.04 -17.99
N ASP A 113 -20.25 6.14 -17.27
CA ASP A 113 -20.83 5.40 -16.14
C ASP A 113 -19.80 5.14 -15.02
N PRO A 114 -19.23 6.19 -14.39
CA PRO A 114 -18.15 6.06 -13.42
C PRO A 114 -18.58 5.28 -12.18
N LEU A 115 -17.60 4.79 -11.41
CA LEU A 115 -17.82 4.15 -10.12
C LEU A 115 -18.39 5.16 -9.11
N THR A 116 -19.51 4.81 -8.49
CA THR A 116 -20.21 5.66 -7.51
C THR A 116 -20.26 5.01 -6.14
N ALA A 117 -20.50 5.80 -5.10
CA ALA A 117 -20.67 5.25 -3.75
C ALA A 117 -21.83 4.23 -3.67
N ALA A 118 -22.89 4.44 -4.46
CA ALA A 118 -24.03 3.52 -4.54
C ALA A 118 -23.65 2.13 -5.10
N ASP A 119 -22.65 2.06 -5.99
CA ASP A 119 -22.12 0.79 -6.49
C ASP A 119 -21.45 -0.03 -5.38
N LEU A 120 -20.92 0.65 -4.35
CA LEU A 120 -20.16 0.04 -3.26
C LEU A 120 -20.95 -0.11 -1.96
N SER A 121 -22.01 0.70 -1.75
CA SER A 121 -22.86 0.68 -0.55
C SER A 121 -24.17 -0.09 -0.71
N GLY A 122 -24.51 -0.54 -1.92
CA GLY A 122 -25.77 -1.23 -2.21
C GLY A 122 -25.85 -2.65 -1.64
N SER A 123 -27.06 -3.10 -1.27
CA SER A 123 -27.32 -4.47 -0.80
C SER A 123 -26.92 -5.55 -1.82
N ASP A 124 -26.94 -5.21 -3.12
CA ASP A 124 -26.62 -6.11 -4.22
C ASP A 124 -25.14 -6.08 -4.65
N ARG A 125 -24.25 -5.43 -3.88
CA ARG A 125 -22.82 -5.26 -4.22
C ARG A 125 -22.09 -6.57 -4.52
N HIS A 126 -22.53 -7.69 -3.94
CA HIS A 126 -21.98 -9.02 -4.20
C HIS A 126 -22.37 -9.67 -5.52
N LEU A 127 -23.49 -9.24 -6.08
CA LEU A 127 -24.04 -9.80 -7.32
C LEU A 127 -23.41 -9.15 -8.55
N CYS A 128 -22.60 -8.12 -8.34
CA CYS A 128 -21.95 -7.32 -9.37
C CYS A 128 -20.42 -7.41 -9.22
N PRO A 129 -19.79 -8.50 -9.66
CA PRO A 129 -18.33 -8.59 -9.68
C PRO A 129 -17.74 -7.51 -10.59
N PHE A 130 -16.52 -7.09 -10.32
CA PHE A 130 -15.74 -6.23 -11.19
C PHE A 130 -14.57 -7.01 -11.77
N ALA A 131 -14.33 -6.88 -13.06
CA ALA A 131 -13.07 -7.26 -13.68
C ALA A 131 -12.07 -6.12 -13.49
N ILE A 132 -10.82 -6.46 -13.19
CA ILE A 132 -9.72 -5.51 -13.01
C ILE A 132 -8.59 -5.87 -13.98
N ASP A 133 -8.01 -4.83 -14.56
CA ASP A 133 -6.79 -4.94 -15.35
C ASP A 133 -5.90 -3.72 -15.10
N ALA A 134 -4.58 -3.92 -15.15
CA ALA A 134 -3.61 -2.90 -14.77
C ALA A 134 -2.37 -2.97 -15.64
N GLU A 135 -1.92 -1.79 -16.08
CA GLU A 135 -0.76 -1.64 -16.95
C GLU A 135 0.38 -0.92 -16.24
N PHE A 136 1.59 -1.31 -16.58
CA PHE A 136 2.81 -0.87 -15.91
C PHE A 136 3.84 -0.30 -16.89
N VAL A 137 4.64 0.63 -16.40
CA VAL A 137 5.79 1.23 -17.09
C VAL A 137 7.06 0.98 -16.28
N SER A 138 8.22 0.99 -16.92
CA SER A 138 9.52 0.77 -16.28
C SER A 138 10.15 2.08 -15.83
N LEU A 139 10.48 2.18 -14.54
CA LEU A 139 11.26 3.27 -13.95
C LEU A 139 12.77 2.97 -13.97
N SER A 140 13.15 1.69 -14.04
CA SER A 140 14.55 1.28 -14.17
C SER A 140 14.64 -0.11 -14.78
N GLU A 141 15.64 -0.33 -15.62
CA GLU A 141 15.95 -1.64 -16.18
C GLU A 141 16.55 -2.59 -15.13
N GLU A 142 16.49 -3.87 -15.44
CA GLU A 142 17.15 -4.90 -14.65
C GLU A 142 18.66 -4.85 -14.90
N GLU A 143 19.44 -4.78 -13.82
CA GLU A 143 20.88 -4.98 -13.88
C GLU A 143 21.23 -6.41 -13.46
N ALA A 144 22.01 -7.09 -14.29
CA ALA A 144 22.45 -8.44 -14.05
C ALA A 144 23.91 -8.64 -14.45
N GLU A 145 24.63 -9.39 -13.63
CA GLU A 145 25.99 -9.84 -13.91
C GLU A 145 25.96 -11.25 -14.47
N TYR A 146 26.77 -11.50 -15.49
CA TYR A 146 26.94 -12.82 -16.08
C TYR A 146 28.33 -13.35 -15.71
N THR A 147 28.35 -14.47 -14.99
CA THR A 147 29.61 -15.18 -14.71
C THR A 147 30.07 -15.95 -15.94
N SER A 148 31.37 -16.31 -15.97
CA SER A 148 31.98 -17.10 -17.06
C SER A 148 31.28 -18.45 -17.31
N ASP A 149 30.60 -18.96 -16.29
CA ASP A 149 29.88 -20.23 -16.33
C ASP A 149 28.44 -20.08 -16.86
N GLY A 150 28.07 -18.88 -17.32
CA GLY A 150 26.76 -18.56 -17.88
C GLY A 150 25.66 -18.32 -16.84
N LEU A 151 25.99 -18.32 -15.54
CA LEU A 151 25.03 -18.01 -14.48
C LEU A 151 24.77 -16.50 -14.46
N LYS A 152 23.51 -16.12 -14.67
CA LYS A 152 22.99 -14.76 -14.54
C LYS A 152 22.64 -14.48 -13.07
N THR A 153 23.29 -13.49 -12.48
CA THR A 153 23.01 -13.00 -11.14
C THR A 153 22.40 -11.61 -11.26
N VAL A 154 21.11 -11.48 -10.94
CA VAL A 154 20.42 -10.19 -10.96
C VAL A 154 20.90 -9.37 -9.76
N THR A 155 21.59 -8.26 -10.03
CA THR A 155 22.09 -7.35 -8.99
C THR A 155 21.05 -6.31 -8.61
N ARG A 156 20.20 -5.90 -9.57
CA ARG A 156 19.03 -5.04 -9.32
C ARG A 156 17.85 -5.46 -10.19
N PRO A 157 16.70 -5.79 -9.59
CA PRO A 157 15.51 -6.10 -10.37
C PRO A 157 14.98 -4.84 -11.07
N ALA A 158 14.29 -5.02 -12.20
CA ALA A 158 13.56 -3.94 -12.84
C ALA A 158 12.49 -3.37 -11.88
N HIS A 159 12.33 -2.04 -11.89
CA HIS A 159 11.34 -1.37 -11.06
C HIS A 159 10.19 -0.90 -11.94
N LEU A 160 9.03 -1.54 -11.80
CA LEU A 160 7.82 -1.19 -12.52
C LEU A 160 6.91 -0.29 -11.68
N ALA A 161 6.30 0.69 -12.33
CA ALA A 161 5.30 1.57 -11.73
C ALA A 161 3.95 1.41 -12.43
N LEU A 162 2.87 1.48 -11.64
CA LEU A 162 1.50 1.47 -12.16
C LEU A 162 1.28 2.69 -13.04
N ALA A 163 0.83 2.49 -14.27
CA ALA A 163 0.56 3.54 -15.25
C ALA A 163 -0.93 3.69 -15.55
N ARG A 164 -1.70 2.61 -15.51
CA ARG A 164 -3.15 2.63 -15.72
C ARG A 164 -3.81 1.52 -14.94
N VAL A 165 -5.00 1.79 -14.40
CA VAL A 165 -5.87 0.75 -13.86
C VAL A 165 -7.28 0.93 -14.40
N SER A 166 -7.88 -0.16 -14.86
CA SER A 166 -9.25 -0.18 -15.35
C SER A 166 -10.11 -1.17 -14.58
N LEU A 167 -11.38 -0.80 -14.38
CA LEU A 167 -12.39 -1.64 -13.77
C LEU A 167 -13.62 -1.70 -14.66
N ILE A 168 -14.09 -2.90 -14.96
CA ILE A 168 -15.30 -3.13 -15.75
C ILE A 168 -16.31 -3.89 -14.89
N ARG A 169 -17.57 -3.47 -14.93
CA ARG A 169 -18.66 -4.18 -14.26
C ARG A 169 -18.90 -5.53 -14.95
N GLY A 170 -18.84 -6.62 -14.21
CA GLY A 170 -18.99 -7.98 -14.72
C GLY A 170 -20.40 -8.57 -14.59
N GLY A 171 -21.31 -7.91 -13.86
CA GLY A 171 -22.66 -8.40 -13.60
C GLY A 171 -23.72 -7.31 -13.57
N GLY A 172 -24.99 -7.73 -13.60
CA GLY A 172 -26.15 -6.85 -13.58
C GLY A 172 -26.42 -6.11 -14.91
N PRO A 173 -27.38 -5.17 -14.92
CA PRO A 173 -27.79 -4.44 -16.14
C PRO A 173 -26.70 -3.55 -16.76
N ARG A 174 -25.67 -3.21 -15.97
CA ARG A 174 -24.53 -2.38 -16.37
C ARG A 174 -23.28 -3.22 -16.67
N ALA A 175 -23.43 -4.54 -16.85
CA ALA A 175 -22.31 -5.39 -17.23
C ALA A 175 -21.66 -4.91 -18.53
N GLY A 176 -20.33 -4.91 -18.57
CA GLY A 176 -19.52 -4.41 -19.68
C GLY A 176 -19.24 -2.90 -19.62
N THR A 177 -19.84 -2.12 -18.71
CA THR A 177 -19.51 -0.69 -18.59
C THR A 177 -18.23 -0.48 -17.79
N VAL A 178 -17.42 0.49 -18.22
CA VAL A 178 -16.18 0.89 -17.55
C VAL A 178 -16.51 1.76 -16.35
N ALA A 179 -16.19 1.28 -15.16
CA ALA A 179 -16.39 1.97 -13.89
C ALA A 179 -15.21 2.86 -13.52
N VAL A 180 -13.98 2.41 -13.83
CA VAL A 180 -12.73 3.14 -13.59
C VAL A 180 -11.83 2.96 -14.81
N ASP A 181 -11.19 4.04 -15.23
CA ASP A 181 -10.14 4.05 -16.25
C ASP A 181 -9.13 5.14 -15.88
N ASP A 182 -8.42 4.88 -14.78
CA ASP A 182 -7.56 5.86 -14.13
C ASP A 182 -6.13 5.71 -14.69
N TYR A 183 -5.60 6.77 -15.30
CA TYR A 183 -4.19 6.87 -15.70
C TYR A 183 -3.40 7.52 -14.56
N ILE A 184 -2.25 6.97 -14.22
CA ILE A 184 -1.49 7.40 -13.03
C ILE A 184 -0.51 8.50 -13.39
N GLU A 185 -0.59 9.63 -12.69
CA GLU A 185 0.39 10.71 -12.81
C GLU A 185 1.78 10.20 -12.37
N PRO A 186 2.79 10.20 -13.26
CA PRO A 186 4.12 9.72 -12.93
C PRO A 186 4.81 10.68 -11.96
N ARG A 187 5.47 10.12 -10.94
CA ARG A 187 6.27 10.88 -9.96
C ARG A 187 7.76 10.83 -10.25
N ASP A 188 8.20 9.70 -10.78
CA ASP A 188 9.58 9.42 -11.15
C ASP A 188 9.71 9.38 -12.67
N ALA A 189 10.92 9.54 -13.18
CA ALA A 189 11.20 9.47 -14.61
C ALA A 189 10.95 8.04 -15.12
N ILE A 190 10.17 7.94 -16.19
CA ILE A 190 9.92 6.67 -16.89
C ILE A 190 11.06 6.43 -17.86
N VAL A 191 11.69 5.26 -17.77
CA VAL A 191 12.78 4.84 -18.67
C VAL A 191 12.19 4.18 -19.91
N ASP A 192 11.22 3.30 -19.72
CA ASP A 192 10.54 2.62 -20.81
C ASP A 192 9.03 2.51 -20.51
N TYR A 193 8.20 2.91 -21.45
CA TYR A 193 6.75 2.81 -21.32
C TYR A 193 6.24 1.38 -21.57
N LEU A 194 7.09 0.48 -22.08
CA LEU A 194 6.73 -0.90 -22.40
C LEU A 194 5.53 -0.96 -23.36
N THR A 195 5.40 0.01 -24.26
CA THR A 195 4.18 0.25 -25.06
C THR A 195 3.68 -0.98 -25.82
N ALA A 196 4.58 -1.86 -26.25
CA ALA A 196 4.22 -3.11 -26.93
C ALA A 196 3.40 -4.07 -26.04
N TYR A 197 3.55 -3.95 -24.72
CA TYR A 197 2.84 -4.74 -23.71
C TYR A 197 1.77 -3.91 -23.01
N SER A 198 2.10 -2.69 -22.59
CA SER A 198 1.23 -1.83 -21.77
C SER A 198 0.21 -1.03 -22.58
N GLY A 199 0.47 -0.81 -23.88
CA GLY A 199 -0.27 0.14 -24.71
C GLY A 199 -0.10 1.61 -24.33
N ILE A 200 0.68 1.93 -23.29
CA ILE A 200 0.88 3.30 -22.79
C ILE A 200 1.90 4.03 -23.65
N HIS A 201 1.58 5.26 -24.03
CA HIS A 201 2.48 6.18 -24.71
C HIS A 201 2.82 7.37 -23.80
N ALA A 202 3.93 8.06 -24.09
CA ALA A 202 4.38 9.21 -23.30
C ALA A 202 3.32 10.30 -23.16
N ALA A 203 2.54 10.56 -24.23
CA ALA A 203 1.47 11.55 -24.21
C ALA A 203 0.32 11.18 -23.27
N ASP A 204 0.10 9.90 -22.99
CA ASP A 204 -1.01 9.44 -22.14
C ASP A 204 -0.79 9.82 -20.68
N LEU A 205 0.48 9.96 -20.26
CA LEU A 205 0.88 10.30 -18.89
C LEU A 205 1.38 11.75 -18.73
N ASP A 206 1.32 12.55 -19.80
CA ASP A 206 1.72 13.96 -19.77
C ASP A 206 0.55 14.87 -19.37
N ARG A 207 0.75 15.64 -18.32
CA ARG A 207 -0.24 16.55 -17.72
C ARG A 207 -0.80 17.58 -18.69
N HIS A 208 -0.04 17.99 -19.69
CA HIS A 208 -0.40 19.07 -20.61
C HIS A 208 -1.11 18.59 -21.87
N VAL A 209 -0.87 17.33 -22.29
CA VAL A 209 -1.38 16.82 -23.57
C VAL A 209 -2.21 15.55 -23.44
N SER A 210 -2.24 14.93 -22.26
CA SER A 210 -3.01 13.70 -22.05
C SER A 210 -4.48 13.90 -22.36
N ARG A 211 -5.03 12.90 -23.05
CA ARG A 211 -6.45 12.75 -23.36
C ARG A 211 -7.19 11.94 -22.30
N HIS A 212 -6.49 11.55 -21.24
CA HIS A 212 -7.02 10.76 -20.14
C HIS A 212 -7.03 11.58 -18.84
N ALA A 213 -7.88 11.17 -17.90
CA ALA A 213 -7.88 11.74 -16.57
C ALA A 213 -6.69 11.17 -15.80
N LEU A 214 -5.72 12.03 -15.46
CA LEU A 214 -4.57 11.64 -14.66
C LEU A 214 -4.92 11.73 -13.18
N VAL A 215 -4.62 10.69 -12.42
CA VAL A 215 -4.86 10.62 -10.99
C VAL A 215 -3.56 10.37 -10.23
N PRO A 216 -3.41 10.92 -9.02
CA PRO A 216 -2.32 10.53 -8.15
C PRO A 216 -2.42 9.03 -7.79
N LEU A 217 -1.29 8.32 -7.75
CA LEU A 217 -1.23 6.89 -7.37
C LEU A 217 -2.00 6.56 -6.08
N LYS A 218 -1.90 7.44 -5.08
CA LYS A 218 -2.61 7.28 -3.79
C LYS A 218 -4.13 7.36 -3.93
N ALA A 219 -4.65 8.12 -4.89
CA ALA A 219 -6.09 8.20 -5.14
C ALA A 219 -6.61 6.88 -5.73
N ALA A 220 -5.93 6.35 -6.77
CA ALA A 220 -6.27 5.05 -7.34
C ALA A 220 -6.24 3.93 -6.29
N TYR A 221 -5.19 3.86 -5.47
CA TYR A 221 -5.10 2.87 -4.39
C TYR A 221 -6.21 3.00 -3.35
N ARG A 222 -6.61 4.23 -3.00
CA ARG A 222 -7.71 4.43 -2.03
C ARG A 222 -9.03 3.90 -2.58
N LYS A 223 -9.32 4.09 -3.87
CA LYS A 223 -10.52 3.52 -4.52
C LYS A 223 -10.49 1.99 -4.46
N LEU A 224 -9.41 1.36 -4.94
CA LEU A 224 -9.26 -0.10 -4.93
C LEU A 224 -9.30 -0.69 -3.52
N ARG A 225 -8.64 -0.03 -2.58
CA ARG A 225 -8.62 -0.46 -1.18
C ARG A 225 -10.01 -0.43 -0.56
N ALA A 226 -10.77 0.64 -0.80
CA ALA A 226 -12.15 0.74 -0.33
C ALA A 226 -13.03 -0.40 -0.88
N MET A 227 -12.85 -0.78 -2.14
CA MET A 227 -13.58 -1.90 -2.73
C MET A 227 -13.24 -3.24 -2.05
N VAL A 228 -11.96 -3.48 -1.77
CA VAL A 228 -11.51 -4.71 -1.10
C VAL A 228 -11.99 -4.76 0.35
N ASP A 229 -11.87 -3.66 1.09
CA ASP A 229 -12.27 -3.61 2.50
C ASP A 229 -13.79 -3.85 2.64
N LEU A 230 -14.61 -3.19 1.81
CA LEU A 230 -16.06 -3.42 1.80
C LEU A 230 -16.44 -4.84 1.36
N ALA A 231 -15.68 -5.46 0.47
CA ALA A 231 -15.93 -6.85 0.08
C ALA A 231 -15.54 -7.85 1.18
N ALA A 232 -14.54 -7.53 2.00
CA ALA A 232 -14.03 -8.40 3.06
C ALA A 232 -14.94 -8.45 4.30
N GLU A 233 -15.71 -7.39 4.57
CA GLU A 233 -16.65 -7.29 5.70
C GLU A 233 -17.86 -8.23 5.61
N LEU A 234 -18.00 -8.93 4.48
CA LEU A 234 -19.14 -9.80 4.19
C LEU A 234 -18.80 -11.28 4.42
N ARG A 235 -17.72 -11.56 5.16
CA ARG A 235 -17.32 -12.88 5.66
C ARG A 235 -17.45 -13.01 7.17
#